data_AF-A0A1G0WLG5-F1
#
_entry.id   AF-A0A1G0WLG5-F1
#
_cell.length_a   1.000
_cell.length_b   1.000
_cell.length_c   1.000
_cell.angle_alpha   90.00
_cell.angle_beta   90.00
_cell.angle_gamma   90.00
#
_symmetry.space_group_name_H-M   'P 1'
#
loop_
_entity.id
_entity.type
_entity.pdbx_description
1 polymer ?
#
loop_
_entity_poly.entity_id
_entity_poly.type
_entity_poly.pdbx_seq_one_letter_code
_entity_poly.pdbx_strand_id
1 'polypeptide(L)'
;MWIIFGVGFLALNASVVSAPTHLMTLRNIAYLIIGGFFIIGIYFIKTAMNENKKKIHSICNKSFYKLMFKNKYKIHVSEFAKSMNIRIDDAVEYIESRKKISNGIMSFNDNGYIMINKYRTDKNK
;
A
#
# COMPACT_ATOMS: atom_id res chain seq x y z
N MET A 1 -10.17 0.62 17.59
CA MET A 1 -9.27 0.63 18.77
C MET A 1 -8.27 1.79 18.73
N TRP A 2 -7.43 1.94 17.70
CA TRP A 2 -6.45 3.04 17.59
C TRP A 2 -7.06 4.46 17.49
N ILE A 3 -8.20 4.61 16.81
CA ILE A 3 -8.94 5.88 16.78
C ILE A 3 -9.43 6.28 18.19
N ILE A 4 -9.79 5.30 19.03
CA ILE A 4 -10.23 5.53 20.42
C ILE A 4 -9.05 6.03 21.27
N PHE A 5 -7.85 5.49 21.04
CA PHE A 5 -6.62 6.00 21.67
C PHE A 5 -6.25 7.42 21.20
N GLY A 6 -6.42 7.73 19.91
CA GLY A 6 -6.16 9.07 19.37
C GLY A 6 -7.14 10.14 19.86
N VAL A 7 -8.43 9.82 19.92
CA VAL A 7 -9.47 10.72 20.46
C VAL A 7 -9.33 10.86 21.98
N GLY A 8 -8.96 9.78 22.69
CA GLY A 8 -8.65 9.82 24.12
C GLY A 8 -7.46 10.73 24.45
N PHE A 9 -6.42 10.75 23.60
CA PHE A 9 -5.29 11.66 23.73
C PHE A 9 -5.66 13.14 23.50
N LEU A 10 -6.54 13.42 22.54
CA LEU A 10 -7.06 14.77 22.30
C LEU A 10 -7.95 15.26 23.46
N ALA A 11 -8.80 14.38 24.00
CA ALA A 11 -9.65 14.68 25.15
C ALA A 11 -8.83 14.90 26.45
N LEU A 12 -7.77 14.11 26.66
CA LEU A 12 -6.83 14.30 27.75
C LEU A 12 -6.06 15.63 27.64
N ASN A 13 -5.69 16.06 26.43
CA ASN A 13 -5.07 17.38 26.24
C ASN A 13 -6.03 18.55 26.46
N ALA A 14 -7.34 18.36 26.28
CA ALA A 14 -8.34 19.42 26.47
C ALA A 14 -8.71 19.66 27.94
N SER A 15 -8.63 18.66 28.82
CA SER A 15 -8.95 18.77 30.26
C SER A 15 -7.83 19.36 31.12
N VAL A 16 -6.74 19.83 30.50
CA VAL A 16 -5.41 20.06 31.10
C VAL A 16 -5.14 21.49 31.56
N VAL A 17 -6.07 22.43 31.34
CA VAL A 17 -5.87 23.86 31.63
C VAL A 17 -5.95 24.21 33.13
N SER A 18 -6.38 23.29 34.01
CA SER A 18 -6.70 23.63 35.43
C SER A 18 -6.18 22.71 36.54
N ALA A 19 -5.27 21.76 36.28
CA ALA A 19 -4.84 20.78 37.30
C ALA A 19 -3.51 21.12 38.02
N PRO A 20 -3.38 20.81 39.34
CA PRO A 20 -2.20 21.14 40.17
C PRO A 20 -0.92 20.35 39.81
N THR A 21 0.23 20.89 40.21
CA THR A 21 1.60 20.52 39.76
C THR A 21 2.02 19.06 39.97
N HIS A 22 1.55 18.35 41.00
CA HIS A 22 1.88 16.92 41.20
C HIS A 22 1.15 15.99 40.21
N LEU A 23 -0.02 16.39 39.72
CA LEU A 23 -0.68 15.70 38.60
C LEU A 23 0.02 16.00 37.28
N MET A 24 0.75 17.12 37.18
CA MET A 24 1.43 17.56 35.96
C MET A 24 2.65 16.70 35.60
N THR A 25 3.41 16.22 36.58
CA THR A 25 4.53 15.28 36.36
C THR A 25 4.06 13.88 36.01
N LEU A 26 3.07 13.34 36.74
CA LEU A 26 2.44 12.05 36.43
C LEU A 26 1.82 12.06 35.02
N ARG A 27 1.22 13.19 34.63
CA ARG A 27 0.66 13.44 33.30
C ARG A 27 1.72 13.43 32.20
N ASN A 28 2.86 14.10 32.41
CA ASN A 28 3.94 14.11 31.41
C ASN A 28 4.52 12.70 31.20
N ILE A 29 4.66 11.91 32.27
CA ILE A 29 5.09 10.51 32.17
C ILE A 29 4.05 9.68 31.41
N ALA A 30 2.75 9.86 31.68
CA ALA A 30 1.69 9.19 30.93
C ALA A 30 1.70 9.57 29.44
N TYR A 31 1.92 10.84 29.10
CA TYR A 31 2.05 11.28 27.71
C TYR A 31 3.28 10.69 27.01
N LEU A 32 4.41 10.56 27.69
CA LEU A 32 5.60 9.90 27.15
C LEU A 32 5.33 8.42 26.86
N ILE A 33 4.62 7.72 27.76
CA ILE A 33 4.25 6.32 27.57
C ILE A 33 3.27 6.18 26.39
N ILE A 34 2.20 6.98 26.34
CA ILE A 34 1.20 6.94 25.26
C ILE A 34 1.82 7.31 23.90
N GLY A 35 2.69 8.32 23.86
CA GLY A 35 3.44 8.71 22.66
C GLY A 35 4.34 7.58 22.16
N GLY A 36 5.04 6.88 23.06
CA GLY A 36 5.85 5.71 22.73
C GLY A 36 5.04 4.58 22.11
N PHE A 37 3.90 4.22 22.70
CA PHE A 37 3.00 3.19 22.15
C PHE A 37 2.43 3.57 20.77
N PHE A 38 2.16 4.85 20.52
CA PHE A 38 1.65 5.32 19.23
C PHE A 38 2.69 5.18 18.11
N ILE A 39 3.96 5.55 18.38
CA ILE A 39 5.07 5.39 17.43
C ILE A 39 5.29 3.91 17.10
N ILE A 40 5.28 3.04 18.12
CA ILE A 40 5.42 1.59 17.95
C ILE A 40 4.23 1.03 17.14
N GLY A 41 3.00 1.48 17.42
CA GLY A 41 1.81 1.08 16.67
C GLY A 41 1.89 1.42 15.18
N ILE A 42 2.30 2.65 14.84
CA ILE A 42 2.52 3.06 13.45
C ILE A 42 3.62 2.21 12.80
N TYR A 43 4.70 1.89 13.51
CA TYR A 43 5.78 1.06 13.01
C TYR A 43 5.30 -0.36 12.65
N PHE A 44 4.47 -0.99 13.50
CA PHE A 44 3.89 -2.30 13.22
C PHE A 44 2.93 -2.27 12.02
N ILE A 45 2.07 -1.25 11.91
CA ILE A 45 1.17 -1.08 10.75
C ILE A 45 1.99 -0.96 9.46
N LYS A 46 3.03 -0.11 9.47
CA LYS A 46 3.91 0.08 8.32
C LYS A 46 4.62 -1.22 7.93
N THR A 47 5.11 -1.98 8.91
CA THR A 47 5.81 -3.25 8.69
C THR A 47 4.86 -4.31 8.11
N ALA A 48 3.66 -4.46 8.69
CA ALA A 48 2.65 -5.39 8.20
C ALA A 48 2.17 -5.06 6.78
N MET A 49 1.97 -3.77 6.46
CA MET A 49 1.66 -3.34 5.10
C MET A 49 2.77 -3.72 4.12
N ASN A 50 4.03 -3.55 4.52
CA ASN A 50 5.18 -3.86 3.66
C ASN A 50 5.34 -5.36 3.40
N GLU A 51 5.09 -6.20 4.42
CA GLU A 51 5.06 -7.65 4.25
C GLU A 51 3.93 -8.11 3.33
N ASN A 52 2.74 -7.52 3.47
CA ASN A 52 1.61 -7.84 2.60
C ASN A 52 1.91 -7.46 1.14
N LYS A 53 2.50 -6.28 0.91
CA LYS A 53 2.98 -5.85 -0.41
C LYS A 53 3.99 -6.84 -1.00
N LYS A 54 4.96 -7.31 -0.22
CA LYS A 54 5.93 -8.33 -0.66
C LYS A 54 5.24 -9.63 -1.08
N LYS A 55 4.25 -10.10 -0.33
CA LYS A 55 3.47 -11.31 -0.67
C LYS A 55 2.72 -11.14 -2.00
N ILE A 56 2.01 -10.03 -2.17
CA ILE A 56 1.28 -9.73 -3.41
C ILE A 56 2.23 -9.61 -4.60
N HIS A 57 3.36 -8.92 -4.44
CA HIS A 57 4.39 -8.82 -5.48
C HIS A 57 4.92 -10.18 -5.90
N SER A 58 5.15 -11.09 -4.95
CA SER A 58 5.61 -12.46 -5.24
C SER A 58 4.60 -13.23 -6.08
N ILE A 59 3.31 -13.16 -5.70
CA ILE A 59 2.20 -13.80 -6.43
C ILE A 59 2.12 -13.26 -7.86
N CYS A 60 2.08 -11.93 -7.99
CA CYS A 60 1.99 -11.26 -9.29
C CYS A 60 3.19 -11.61 -10.17
N ASN A 61 4.41 -11.57 -9.63
CA ASN A 61 5.64 -11.86 -10.40
C ASN A 61 5.66 -13.28 -10.99
N LYS A 62 5.18 -14.28 -10.23
CA LYS A 62 5.16 -15.67 -10.69
C LYS A 62 4.22 -15.89 -11.88
N SER A 63 3.12 -15.15 -11.94
CA SER A 63 2.07 -15.38 -12.94
C SER A 63 1.96 -14.29 -14.00
N PHE A 64 2.67 -13.16 -13.85
CA PHE A 64 2.57 -12.01 -14.73
C PHE A 64 2.83 -12.35 -16.20
N TYR A 65 4.01 -12.88 -16.54
CA TYR A 65 4.34 -13.19 -17.94
C TYR A 65 3.45 -14.27 -18.53
N LYS A 66 3.04 -15.27 -17.73
CA LYS A 66 2.12 -16.32 -18.16
C LYS A 66 0.75 -15.75 -18.54
N LEU A 67 0.21 -14.84 -17.73
CA LEU A 67 -1.05 -14.16 -18.02
C LEU A 67 -0.94 -13.20 -19.21
N MET A 68 0.15 -12.45 -19.29
CA MET A 68 0.40 -11.57 -20.43
C MET A 68 0.49 -12.36 -21.74
N PHE A 69 1.22 -13.49 -21.75
CA PHE A 69 1.31 -14.37 -22.92
C PHE A 69 -0.07 -14.90 -23.34
N LYS A 70 -0.86 -15.41 -22.38
CA LYS A 70 -2.23 -15.90 -22.64
C LYS A 70 -3.14 -14.84 -23.26
N ASN A 71 -2.96 -13.58 -22.87
CA ASN A 71 -3.77 -12.45 -23.35
C ASN A 71 -3.07 -11.65 -24.47
N LYS A 72 -2.18 -12.28 -25.24
CA LYS A 72 -1.48 -11.63 -26.38
C LYS A 72 -0.82 -10.29 -26.00
N TYR A 73 -0.22 -10.25 -24.82
CA TYR A 73 0.49 -9.11 -24.27
C TYR A 73 -0.36 -7.85 -24.01
N LYS A 74 -1.69 -8.00 -23.92
CA LYS A 74 -2.64 -6.94 -23.58
C LYS A 74 -3.69 -7.46 -22.61
N ILE A 75 -3.76 -6.90 -21.40
CA ILE A 75 -4.77 -7.28 -20.40
C ILE A 75 -5.28 -6.04 -19.69
N HIS A 76 -6.58 -6.02 -19.36
CA HIS A 76 -7.12 -4.95 -18.52
C HIS A 76 -6.72 -5.19 -17.05
N VAL A 77 -6.40 -4.13 -16.30
CA VAL A 77 -5.93 -4.24 -14.91
C VAL A 77 -6.93 -4.94 -14.00
N SER A 78 -8.24 -4.76 -14.23
CA SER A 78 -9.27 -5.47 -13.46
C SER A 78 -9.29 -6.97 -13.74
N GLU A 79 -9.04 -7.39 -14.99
CA GLU A 79 -8.95 -8.82 -15.35
C GLU A 79 -7.67 -9.45 -14.79
N PHE A 80 -6.58 -8.69 -14.78
CA PHE A 80 -5.34 -9.09 -14.12
C PHE A 80 -5.55 -9.26 -12.62
N ALA A 81 -6.17 -8.28 -11.94
CA ALA A 81 -6.48 -8.34 -10.52
C ALA A 81 -7.39 -9.54 -10.17
N LYS A 82 -8.44 -9.77 -10.98
CA LYS A 82 -9.34 -10.92 -10.84
C LYS A 82 -8.60 -12.24 -11.01
N SER A 83 -7.70 -12.34 -11.99
CA SER A 83 -6.91 -13.55 -12.23
C SER A 83 -5.94 -13.86 -11.08
N MET A 84 -5.48 -12.83 -10.38
CA MET A 84 -4.56 -12.95 -9.23
C MET A 84 -5.29 -13.02 -7.88
N ASN A 85 -6.63 -12.88 -7.86
CA ASN A 85 -7.45 -12.78 -6.66
C ASN A 85 -6.96 -11.69 -5.68
N ILE A 86 -6.66 -10.50 -6.22
CA ILE A 86 -6.19 -9.33 -5.45
C ILE A 86 -7.08 -8.11 -5.74
N ARG A 87 -6.92 -7.06 -4.94
CA ARG A 87 -7.58 -5.78 -5.20
C ARG A 87 -6.99 -5.11 -6.44
N ILE A 88 -7.80 -4.30 -7.12
CA ILE A 88 -7.35 -3.53 -8.28
C ILE A 88 -6.24 -2.55 -7.89
N ASP A 89 -6.35 -1.91 -6.72
CA ASP A 89 -5.32 -0.98 -6.21
C ASP A 89 -3.94 -1.66 -6.07
N ASP A 90 -3.91 -2.87 -5.51
CA ASP A 90 -2.68 -3.64 -5.33
C ASP A 90 -2.09 -4.08 -6.68
N ALA A 91 -2.96 -4.41 -7.64
CA ALA A 91 -2.56 -4.72 -9.01
C ALA A 91 -1.94 -3.50 -9.71
N VAL A 92 -2.56 -2.32 -9.58
CA VAL A 92 -2.04 -1.06 -10.14
C VAL A 92 -0.67 -0.76 -9.54
N GLU A 93 -0.51 -0.84 -8.21
CA GLU A 93 0.77 -0.62 -7.54
C GLU A 93 1.87 -1.55 -8.06
N TYR A 94 1.56 -2.85 -8.22
CA TYR A 94 2.50 -3.80 -8.80
C TYR A 94 2.91 -3.43 -10.24
N ILE A 95 1.95 -3.07 -11.08
CA ILE A 95 2.20 -2.69 -12.48
C ILE A 95 3.04 -1.41 -12.58
N GLU A 96 2.77 -0.40 -11.74
CA GLU A 96 3.58 0.81 -11.70
C GLU A 96 5.02 0.52 -11.30
N SER A 97 5.21 -0.34 -10.29
CA SER A 97 6.56 -0.78 -9.87
C SER A 97 7.31 -1.46 -11.03
N ARG A 98 6.60 -2.26 -11.84
CA ARG A 98 7.16 -2.92 -13.02
C ARG A 98 7.41 -1.96 -14.18
N LYS A 99 6.56 -0.95 -14.37
CA LYS A 99 6.74 0.09 -15.41
C LYS A 99 8.06 0.83 -15.21
N LYS A 100 8.39 1.20 -13.97
CA LYS A 100 9.67 1.84 -13.62
C LYS A 100 10.88 0.99 -13.98
N ILE A 101 10.78 -0.34 -13.83
CA ILE A 101 11.86 -1.28 -14.14
C ILE A 101 11.98 -1.54 -15.65
N SER A 102 10.87 -1.43 -16.37
CA SER A 102 10.77 -1.90 -17.76
C SER A 102 10.93 -0.79 -18.82
N ASN A 103 11.29 0.45 -18.44
CA ASN A 103 11.64 1.59 -19.31
C ASN A 103 11.27 1.43 -20.80
N GLY A 104 9.99 1.64 -21.12
CA GLY A 104 9.46 1.64 -22.50
C GLY A 104 8.95 0.29 -23.03
N ILE A 105 9.26 -0.81 -22.37
CA ILE A 105 8.78 -2.16 -22.74
C ILE A 105 7.31 -2.34 -22.34
N MET A 106 6.88 -1.75 -21.23
CA MET A 106 5.50 -1.84 -20.73
C MET A 106 4.83 -0.47 -20.78
N SER A 107 3.63 -0.41 -21.35
CA SER A 107 2.76 0.76 -21.33
C SER A 107 1.48 0.48 -20.56
N PHE A 108 0.97 1.52 -19.90
CA PHE A 108 -0.31 1.52 -19.20
C PHE A 108 -1.12 2.66 -19.80
N ASN A 109 -2.27 2.35 -20.39
CA ASN A 109 -3.12 3.38 -21.00
C ASN A 109 -4.12 3.95 -20.00
N ASP A 110 -4.70 5.09 -20.34
CA ASP A 110 -5.68 5.78 -19.48
C ASP A 110 -6.97 4.96 -19.30
N ASN A 111 -7.21 3.98 -20.17
CA ASN A 111 -8.33 3.04 -20.10
C ASN A 111 -8.02 1.80 -19.23
N GLY A 112 -6.92 1.78 -18.47
CA GLY A 112 -6.60 0.71 -17.52
C GLY A 112 -5.99 -0.57 -18.13
N TYR A 113 -5.54 -0.56 -19.38
CA TYR A 113 -4.87 -1.68 -20.02
C TYR A 113 -3.36 -1.66 -19.80
N ILE A 114 -2.83 -2.82 -19.45
CA ILE A 114 -1.41 -3.14 -19.40
C ILE A 114 -1.02 -3.73 -20.76
N MET A 115 -0.01 -3.15 -21.41
CA MET A 115 0.51 -3.64 -22.70
C MET A 115 2.02 -3.82 -22.64
N ILE A 116 2.56 -4.89 -23.24
CA ILE A 116 4.01 -5.04 -23.47
C ILE A 116 4.32 -4.70 -24.93
N ASN A 117 4.83 -3.50 -25.16
CA ASN A 117 5.11 -2.93 -26.48
C ASN A 117 6.20 -3.70 -27.24
N LYS A 118 7.17 -4.30 -26.55
CA LYS A 118 8.26 -5.08 -27.19
C LYS A 118 7.76 -6.27 -28.02
N TYR A 119 6.61 -6.83 -27.67
CA TYR A 119 5.98 -7.96 -28.38
C TYR A 119 4.77 -7.54 -29.22
N ARG A 120 4.56 -6.23 -29.36
CA ARG A 120 3.70 -5.68 -30.39
C ARG A 120 4.46 -5.78 -31.71
N THR A 121 4.62 -7.01 -32.20
CA THR A 121 4.80 -7.21 -33.63
C THR A 121 3.53 -6.64 -34.26
N ASP A 122 3.66 -5.47 -34.85
CA ASP A 122 2.82 -5.09 -35.98
C ASP A 122 2.82 -6.29 -36.94
N LYS A 123 1.76 -7.10 -36.85
CA LYS A 123 1.35 -8.04 -37.90
C LYS A 123 0.67 -7.29 -39.06
N ASN A 124 0.94 -5.99 -39.21
CA ASN A 124 0.45 -5.13 -40.26
C ASN A 124 1.61 -4.26 -40.78
N LYS A 125 2.58 -4.89 -41.43
CA LYS A 125 3.28 -4.37 -42.61
C LYS A 125 3.70 -5.55 -43.47
#